data_AF-A0A2T0QK49-F1
#
_entry.id   AF-A0A2T0QK49-F1
#
_cell.length_a   1.000
_cell.length_b   1.000
_cell.length_c   1.000
_cell.angle_alpha   90.00
_cell.angle_beta   90.00
_cell.angle_gamma   90.00
#
_symmetry.space_group_name_H-M   'P 1'
#
loop_
_entity.id
_entity.type
_entity.pdbx_description
1 polymer ?
#
loop_
_entity_poly.entity_id
_entity_poly.type
_entity_poly.pdbx_seq_one_letter_code
_entity_poly.pdbx_strand_id
1 'polypeptide(L)'
;MTKLLELNMREAQLKRRLRRHLSSLGYTRSQNGNLFLQDVGKETIRQLHAPQRAAILKSQREFISARLPALQQYFASGNQVDPADIRVRVERVDSGTWQGDLFRLATLTWSVPVSNGFGRRLRYLVWDDSNEKLIGIFAIGDPVFNLSVRDNCIGWSGDDRAARLVNLMDAYVLGAVPPYNMLLGGKMIACLIRSTDVYKDFQSHYGGSRGIISGEQKGARLLAVTTSSSMGRSSIYNRLKLDGVAYFRSVGFSGGWGHFHVPDSLFADMREYLRDSGDTSPDLHAFGQGPNWRIRTLRSALKALGFKGDLLKHGIQREVFISLLADNATRILCTGKGRPDIKRLLSVDEIGALAIERWIGRRAVTRPEYLAWNSAQLPELINASYRQRQADINIRAA
;
A
#
# COMPACT_ATOMS: atom_id res chain seq x y z
N MET A 1 27.11 51.50 -3.83
CA MET A 1 26.27 50.61 -4.67
C MET A 1 26.79 49.19 -4.51
N THR A 2 26.46 48.56 -3.38
CA THR A 2 26.97 47.23 -3.02
C THR A 2 25.77 46.32 -2.99
N LYS A 3 25.43 45.76 -4.16
CA LYS A 3 24.46 44.68 -4.30
C LYS A 3 25.15 43.42 -3.79
N LEU A 4 25.37 43.40 -2.47
CA LEU A 4 26.04 42.31 -1.78
C LEU A 4 25.23 41.06 -2.05
N LEU A 5 25.91 40.00 -2.48
CA LEU A 5 25.35 38.67 -2.63
C LEU A 5 24.83 38.18 -1.27
N GLU A 6 23.62 38.58 -0.89
CA GLU A 6 22.72 37.70 -0.14
C GLU A 6 22.35 36.54 -1.06
N LEU A 7 23.35 35.71 -1.37
CA LEU A 7 23.13 34.32 -1.70
C LEU A 7 22.33 33.77 -0.53
N ASN A 8 21.01 33.75 -0.69
CA ASN A 8 20.02 33.43 0.32
C ASN A 8 20.53 32.19 1.09
N MET A 9 21.12 32.40 2.27
CA MET A 9 21.90 31.35 2.94
C MET A 9 21.03 30.13 3.22
N ARG A 10 19.73 30.38 3.49
CA ARG A 10 18.69 29.38 3.64
C ARG A 10 18.53 28.53 2.37
N GLU A 11 18.46 29.15 1.21
CA GLU A 11 18.40 28.47 -0.08
C GLU A 11 19.64 27.59 -0.33
N ALA A 12 20.84 28.14 -0.08
CA ALA A 12 22.10 27.40 -0.25
C ALA A 12 22.19 26.20 0.71
N GLN A 13 21.78 26.38 1.97
CA GLN A 13 21.73 25.32 2.97
C GLN A 13 20.72 24.23 2.59
N LEU A 14 19.52 24.60 2.13
CA LEU A 14 18.48 23.67 1.71
C LEU A 14 18.90 22.86 0.47
N LYS A 15 19.50 23.52 -0.54
CA LYS A 15 20.13 22.86 -1.70
C LYS A 15 21.18 21.84 -1.25
N ARG A 16 22.07 22.22 -0.33
CA ARG A 16 23.13 21.35 0.18
C ARG A 16 22.58 20.17 1.00
N ARG A 17 21.53 20.38 1.78
CA ARG A 17 20.86 19.34 2.57
C ARG A 17 20.15 18.34 1.65
N LEU A 18 19.40 18.81 0.65
CA LEU A 18 18.73 17.95 -0.33
C LEU A 18 19.75 17.12 -1.14
N ARG A 19 20.83 17.73 -1.63
CA ARG A 19 21.86 17.01 -2.39
C ARG A 19 22.53 15.92 -1.55
N ARG A 20 22.95 16.24 -0.32
CA ARG A 20 23.53 15.24 0.60
C ARG A 20 22.56 14.09 0.88
N HIS A 21 21.28 14.41 1.10
CA HIS A 21 20.24 13.41 1.31
C HIS A 21 20.09 12.49 0.09
N LEU A 22 19.95 13.04 -1.11
CA LEU A 22 19.80 12.25 -2.33
C LEU A 22 21.05 11.39 -2.62
N SER A 23 22.26 11.93 -2.40
CA SER A 23 23.50 11.16 -2.49
C SER A 23 23.55 10.02 -1.47
N SER A 24 23.07 10.25 -0.23
CA SER A 24 23.01 9.19 0.79
C SER A 24 22.03 8.05 0.43
N LEU A 25 21.06 8.34 -0.45
CA LEU A 25 20.11 7.36 -0.99
C LEU A 25 20.62 6.68 -2.27
N GLY A 26 21.84 6.98 -2.73
CA GLY A 26 22.43 6.38 -3.93
C GLY A 26 22.03 7.04 -5.25
N TYR A 27 21.44 8.24 -5.23
CA TYR A 27 21.18 8.99 -6.47
C TYR A 27 22.49 9.58 -7.01
N THR A 28 22.72 9.38 -8.30
CA THR A 28 23.86 9.91 -9.05
C THR A 28 23.38 10.92 -10.08
N ARG A 29 24.24 11.88 -10.44
CA ARG A 29 23.92 12.93 -11.41
C ARG A 29 24.35 12.48 -12.80
N SER A 30 23.41 12.46 -13.74
CA SER A 30 23.70 12.29 -15.17
C SER A 30 24.44 13.49 -15.74
N GLN A 31 25.06 13.32 -16.91
CA GLN A 31 25.73 14.40 -17.65
C GLN A 31 24.79 15.60 -17.92
N ASN A 32 23.49 15.34 -18.07
CA ASN A 32 22.45 16.37 -18.30
C ASN A 32 21.96 17.03 -17.00
N GLY A 33 22.52 16.65 -15.85
CA GLY A 33 22.20 17.22 -14.55
C GLY A 33 21.02 16.57 -13.81
N ASN A 34 20.33 15.61 -14.43
CA ASN A 34 19.23 14.85 -13.79
C ASN A 34 19.79 13.83 -12.79
N LEU A 35 19.10 13.63 -11.67
CA LEU A 35 19.44 12.61 -10.69
C LEU A 35 18.76 11.27 -11.03
N PHE A 36 19.49 10.16 -10.98
CA PHE A 36 18.97 8.81 -11.22
C PHE A 36 19.58 7.80 -10.25
N LEU A 37 18.85 6.71 -9.99
CA LEU A 37 19.30 5.54 -9.23
C LEU A 37 19.83 4.49 -10.21
N GLN A 38 21.06 4.02 -10.02
CA GLN A 38 21.68 3.00 -10.89
C GLN A 38 21.15 1.58 -10.62
N ASP A 39 20.83 1.24 -9.37
CA ASP A 39 20.34 -0.09 -8.98
C ASP A 39 19.04 0.02 -8.16
N VAL A 40 17.99 -0.63 -8.64
CA VAL A 40 16.63 -0.57 -8.09
C VAL A 40 16.18 -1.95 -7.59
N GLY A 41 17.09 -2.71 -6.98
CA GLY A 41 16.77 -3.94 -6.28
C GLY A 41 15.77 -3.75 -5.12
N LYS A 42 15.06 -4.83 -4.75
CA LYS A 42 14.11 -4.83 -3.61
C LYS A 42 14.76 -4.37 -2.32
N GLU A 43 16.03 -4.71 -2.13
CA GLU A 43 16.78 -4.33 -0.94
C GLU A 43 17.04 -2.83 -0.88
N THR A 44 17.46 -2.23 -1.99
CA THR A 44 17.59 -0.77 -2.11
C THR A 44 16.27 -0.09 -1.78
N ILE A 45 15.15 -0.57 -2.31
CA ILE A 45 13.81 -0.02 -2.02
C ILE A 45 13.49 -0.06 -0.52
N ARG A 46 13.84 -1.16 0.17
CA ARG A 46 13.62 -1.26 1.63
C ARG A 46 14.51 -0.31 2.42
N GLN A 47 15.76 -0.15 2.02
CA GLN A 47 16.69 0.81 2.64
C GLN A 47 16.19 2.25 2.47
N LEU A 48 15.62 2.58 1.30
CA LEU A 48 14.98 3.88 1.07
C LEU A 48 13.79 4.13 2.02
N HIS A 49 13.04 3.10 2.40
CA HIS A 49 11.91 3.20 3.33
C HIS A 49 12.30 3.08 4.82
N ALA A 50 13.51 2.64 5.15
CA ALA A 50 13.93 2.40 6.53
C ALA A 50 13.84 3.64 7.44
N PRO A 51 14.26 4.86 7.01
CA PRO A 51 14.12 6.06 7.83
C PRO A 51 12.66 6.41 8.12
N GLN A 52 11.79 6.28 7.11
CA GLN A 52 10.35 6.52 7.26
C GLN A 52 9.73 5.53 8.24
N ARG A 53 10.11 4.25 8.16
CA ARG A 53 9.65 3.22 9.10
C ARG A 53 10.10 3.51 10.53
N ALA A 54 11.36 3.90 10.72
CA ALA A 54 11.89 4.24 12.04
C ALA A 54 11.15 5.43 12.66
N ALA A 55 10.85 6.46 11.87
CA ALA A 55 10.05 7.60 12.30
C ALA A 55 8.63 7.18 12.72
N ILE A 56 8.00 6.29 11.95
CA ILE A 56 6.69 5.74 12.29
C ILE A 56 6.78 4.97 13.61
N LEU A 57 7.68 4.00 13.76
CA LEU A 57 7.81 3.25 15.02
C LEU A 57 8.06 4.15 16.22
N LYS A 58 8.88 5.20 16.07
CA LYS A 58 9.09 6.21 17.11
C LYS A 58 7.78 6.91 17.49
N SER A 59 7.00 7.35 16.52
CA SER A 59 5.68 7.98 16.75
C SER A 59 4.64 7.02 17.33
N GLN A 60 4.82 5.71 17.16
CA GLN A 60 3.90 4.67 17.58
C GLN A 60 4.31 4.01 18.90
N ARG A 61 5.39 4.47 19.55
CA ARG A 61 5.97 3.79 20.72
C ARG A 61 4.98 3.62 21.87
N GLU A 62 4.26 4.69 22.23
CA GLU A 62 3.26 4.67 23.30
C GLU A 62 2.11 3.70 22.96
N PHE A 63 1.62 3.77 21.72
CA PHE A 63 0.59 2.86 21.22
C PHE A 63 1.03 1.39 21.30
N ILE A 64 2.24 1.07 20.83
CA ILE A 64 2.78 -0.30 20.86
C ILE A 64 2.88 -0.76 22.31
N SER A 65 3.48 0.05 23.19
CA SER A 65 3.64 -0.31 24.61
C SER A 65 2.30 -0.55 25.31
N ALA A 66 1.28 0.25 25.00
CA ALA A 66 -0.03 0.15 25.63
C ALA A 66 -0.89 -1.00 25.09
N ARG A 67 -0.80 -1.32 23.79
CA ARG A 67 -1.73 -2.26 23.13
C ARG A 67 -1.14 -3.62 22.83
N LEU A 68 0.17 -3.73 22.62
CA LEU A 68 0.83 -5.01 22.26
C LEU A 68 0.54 -6.14 23.26
N PRO A 69 0.63 -5.94 24.60
CA PRO A 69 0.40 -7.03 25.56
C PRO A 69 -1.00 -7.66 25.42
N ALA A 70 -2.03 -6.84 25.19
CA ALA A 70 -3.41 -7.30 25.06
C ALA A 70 -3.71 -7.89 23.67
N LEU A 71 -3.05 -7.41 22.62
CA LEU A 71 -3.34 -7.80 21.24
C LEU A 71 -2.48 -8.96 20.72
N GLN A 72 -1.34 -9.23 21.36
CA GLN A 72 -0.42 -10.29 20.95
C GLN A 72 -1.07 -11.68 20.93
N GLN A 73 -2.06 -11.93 21.80
CA GLN A 73 -2.82 -13.19 21.84
C GLN A 73 -3.52 -13.54 20.52
N TYR A 74 -3.79 -12.56 19.65
CA TYR A 74 -4.43 -12.78 18.35
C TYR A 74 -3.43 -13.18 17.26
N PHE A 75 -2.12 -13.19 17.54
CA PHE A 75 -1.10 -13.67 16.61
C PHE A 75 -0.76 -15.12 16.93
N ALA A 76 -0.82 -15.99 15.93
CA ALA A 76 -0.54 -17.42 16.12
C ALA A 76 0.95 -17.67 16.36
N SER A 77 1.24 -18.71 17.14
CA SER A 77 2.49 -19.47 17.03
C SER A 77 2.32 -20.58 16.00
N GLY A 78 3.43 -21.06 15.43
CA GLY A 78 3.43 -22.09 14.39
C GLY A 78 2.67 -23.36 14.77
N ASN A 79 2.86 -23.81 16.01
CA ASN A 79 2.20 -24.99 16.57
C ASN A 79 0.69 -24.84 16.84
N GLN A 80 0.12 -23.64 16.69
CA GLN A 80 -1.33 -23.39 16.82
C GLN A 80 -2.04 -23.42 15.47
N VAL A 81 -1.30 -23.57 14.38
CA VAL A 81 -1.85 -23.58 13.02
C VAL A 81 -1.86 -25.01 12.51
N ASP A 82 -3.06 -25.55 12.33
CA ASP A 82 -3.30 -26.74 11.51
C ASP A 82 -3.71 -26.27 10.10
N PRO A 83 -2.82 -26.37 9.09
CA PRO A 83 -3.10 -25.94 7.72
C PRO A 83 -4.34 -26.57 7.08
N ALA A 84 -4.72 -27.78 7.50
CA ALA A 84 -5.84 -28.50 6.93
C ALA A 84 -7.20 -28.07 7.53
N ASP A 85 -7.21 -27.55 8.76
CA ASP A 85 -8.43 -27.10 9.46
C ASP A 85 -8.65 -25.58 9.40
N ILE A 86 -7.81 -24.83 8.69
CA ILE A 86 -7.96 -23.37 8.58
C ILE A 86 -9.37 -23.02 8.08
N ARG A 87 -10.10 -22.23 8.87
CA ARG A 87 -11.45 -21.72 8.52
C ARG A 87 -11.41 -20.22 8.37
N VAL A 88 -11.53 -19.74 7.13
CA VAL A 88 -11.28 -18.32 6.82
C VAL A 88 -12.53 -17.48 7.03
N ARG A 89 -12.40 -16.43 7.84
CA ARG A 89 -13.43 -15.39 7.99
C ARG A 89 -12.86 -14.00 7.76
N VAL A 90 -13.66 -13.13 7.14
CA VAL A 90 -13.32 -11.71 6.95
C VAL A 90 -14.17 -10.87 7.89
N GLU A 91 -13.53 -10.04 8.70
CA GLU A 91 -14.18 -9.12 9.61
C GLU A 91 -13.92 -7.66 9.24
N ARG A 92 -15.00 -6.89 9.19
CA ARG A 92 -14.97 -5.46 8.92
C ARG A 92 -14.38 -4.70 10.12
N VAL A 93 -13.46 -3.76 9.86
CA VAL A 93 -12.81 -2.96 10.91
C VAL A 93 -13.37 -1.54 10.97
N ASP A 94 -13.98 -1.20 12.11
CA ASP A 94 -14.41 0.15 12.44
C ASP A 94 -13.34 0.94 13.20
N SER A 95 -13.35 2.25 13.01
CA SER A 95 -12.41 3.15 13.71
C SER A 95 -12.74 3.25 15.20
N GLY A 96 -11.70 3.38 16.03
CA GLY A 96 -11.87 3.51 17.49
C GLY A 96 -12.14 2.19 18.22
N THR A 97 -12.12 1.06 17.51
CA THR A 97 -12.29 -0.28 18.08
C THR A 97 -10.94 -0.96 18.36
N TRP A 98 -10.94 -2.01 19.17
CA TRP A 98 -9.75 -2.83 19.41
C TRP A 98 -9.29 -3.56 18.12
N GLN A 99 -10.21 -3.89 17.21
CA GLN A 99 -9.88 -4.42 15.88
C GLN A 99 -9.12 -3.39 15.05
N GLY A 100 -9.46 -2.11 15.18
CA GLY A 100 -8.71 -1.01 14.60
C GLY A 100 -7.27 -0.96 15.11
N ASP A 101 -7.08 -1.17 16.42
CA ASP A 101 -5.77 -1.26 17.05
C ASP A 101 -5.01 -2.52 16.60
N LEU A 102 -5.68 -3.68 16.47
CA LEU A 102 -5.09 -4.91 15.95
C LEU A 102 -4.64 -4.76 14.50
N PHE A 103 -5.49 -4.18 13.64
CA PHE A 103 -5.15 -3.87 12.26
C PHE A 103 -3.91 -2.97 12.20
N ARG A 104 -3.87 -1.90 13.01
CA ARG A 104 -2.74 -0.98 13.09
C ARG A 104 -1.47 -1.71 13.53
N LEU A 105 -1.54 -2.52 14.59
CA LEU A 105 -0.40 -3.30 15.08
C LEU A 105 0.13 -4.28 14.02
N ALA A 106 -0.76 -4.99 13.32
CA ALA A 106 -0.38 -5.91 12.24
C ALA A 106 0.37 -5.19 11.10
N THR A 107 0.01 -3.96 10.73
CA THR A 107 0.76 -3.19 9.71
C THR A 107 2.21 -2.88 10.12
N LEU A 108 2.51 -2.82 11.43
CA LEU A 108 3.86 -2.50 11.93
C LEU A 108 4.84 -3.68 11.77
N THR A 109 4.32 -4.89 11.56
CA THR A 109 5.12 -6.10 11.29
C THR A 109 5.80 -6.07 9.92
N TRP A 110 5.35 -5.20 9.00
CA TRP A 110 5.87 -5.14 7.64
C TRP A 110 7.04 -4.15 7.48
N SER A 111 7.78 -4.31 6.39
CA SER A 111 8.99 -3.51 6.11
C SER A 111 8.68 -2.20 5.38
N VAL A 112 7.60 -2.16 4.60
CA VAL A 112 7.16 -0.96 3.89
C VAL A 112 6.02 -0.33 4.69
N PRO A 113 6.16 0.92 5.15
CA PRO A 113 5.10 1.59 5.87
C PRO A 113 3.81 1.75 5.06
N VAL A 114 2.69 1.63 5.75
CA VAL A 114 1.36 1.90 5.20
C VAL A 114 1.03 3.38 5.37
N SER A 115 0.56 4.03 4.29
CA SER A 115 0.13 5.42 4.36
C SER A 115 -1.28 5.56 4.93
N ASN A 116 -1.47 6.55 5.80
CA ASN A 116 -2.78 7.05 6.18
C ASN A 116 -3.33 7.88 5.00
N GLY A 117 -4.26 7.30 4.24
CA GLY A 117 -4.95 7.99 3.15
C GLY A 117 -6.27 8.59 3.61
N PHE A 118 -6.90 9.39 2.73
CA PHE A 118 -8.21 9.99 2.94
C PHE A 118 -9.23 9.43 1.93
N GLY A 119 -10.51 9.68 2.17
CA GLY A 119 -11.60 9.24 1.29
C GLY A 119 -12.21 7.90 1.71
N ARG A 120 -12.79 7.18 0.75
CA ARG A 120 -13.39 5.86 0.96
C ARG A 120 -12.34 4.88 1.43
N ARG A 121 -12.61 4.17 2.53
CA ARG A 121 -11.68 3.22 3.13
C ARG A 121 -12.42 2.07 3.74
N LEU A 122 -12.04 0.90 3.28
CA LEU A 122 -12.53 -0.37 3.78
C LEU A 122 -11.37 -1.19 4.32
N ARG A 123 -11.39 -1.52 5.61
CA ARG A 123 -10.35 -2.28 6.31
C ARG A 123 -10.93 -3.58 6.83
N TYR A 124 -10.14 -4.64 6.74
CA TYR A 124 -10.56 -5.97 7.14
C TYR A 124 -9.46 -6.71 7.89
N LEU A 125 -9.87 -7.45 8.92
CA LEU A 125 -9.11 -8.54 9.52
C LEU A 125 -9.51 -9.85 8.83
N VAL A 126 -8.54 -10.74 8.66
CA VAL A 126 -8.77 -12.10 8.15
C VAL A 126 -8.41 -13.06 9.27
N TRP A 127 -9.40 -13.81 9.74
CA TRP A 127 -9.30 -14.72 10.87
C TRP A 127 -9.24 -16.17 10.40
N ASP A 128 -8.56 -16.98 11.21
CA ASP A 128 -8.69 -18.42 11.22
C ASP A 128 -9.60 -18.78 12.40
N ASP A 129 -10.83 -19.18 12.13
CA ASP A 129 -11.81 -19.56 13.14
C ASP A 129 -11.51 -20.95 13.75
N SER A 130 -10.50 -21.69 13.28
CA SER A 130 -10.04 -22.94 13.94
C SER A 130 -9.24 -22.70 15.21
N ASN A 131 -8.53 -21.57 15.28
CA ASN A 131 -7.65 -21.22 16.40
C ASN A 131 -7.85 -19.78 16.92
N GLU A 132 -8.81 -19.05 16.35
CA GLU A 132 -9.15 -17.66 16.65
C GLU A 132 -7.96 -16.69 16.48
N LYS A 133 -7.06 -16.99 15.52
CA LYS A 133 -5.88 -16.17 15.24
C LYS A 133 -6.00 -15.40 13.94
N LEU A 134 -5.29 -14.28 13.88
CA LEU A 134 -5.21 -13.41 12.73
C LEU A 134 -4.35 -14.07 11.65
N ILE A 135 -4.94 -14.37 10.50
CA ILE A 135 -4.24 -14.79 9.28
C ILE A 135 -3.53 -13.60 8.66
N GLY A 136 -4.20 -12.46 8.63
CA GLY A 136 -3.65 -11.22 8.12
C GLY A 136 -4.69 -10.14 7.92
N ILE A 137 -4.33 -9.16 7.10
CA ILE A 137 -5.14 -7.96 6.93
C ILE A 137 -5.14 -7.52 5.46
N PHE A 138 -6.24 -6.90 5.06
CA PHE A 138 -6.29 -6.15 3.82
C PHE A 138 -7.15 -4.90 3.96
N ALA A 139 -6.87 -3.92 3.12
CA ALA A 139 -7.71 -2.75 3.01
C ALA A 139 -7.74 -2.20 1.60
N ILE A 140 -8.95 -1.83 1.17
CA ILE A 140 -9.22 -1.19 -0.11
C ILE A 140 -9.69 0.24 0.15
N GLY A 141 -9.31 1.18 -0.69
CA GLY A 141 -9.70 2.58 -0.51
C GLY A 141 -9.68 3.35 -1.81
N ASP A 142 -9.91 4.67 -1.73
CA ASP A 142 -9.94 5.51 -2.93
C ASP A 142 -8.67 5.33 -3.77
N PRO A 143 -8.83 5.06 -5.07
CA PRO A 143 -7.73 4.71 -5.94
C PRO A 143 -6.86 5.93 -6.25
N VAL A 144 -5.58 5.67 -6.56
CA VAL A 144 -4.68 6.71 -7.07
C VAL A 144 -5.31 7.36 -8.29
N PHE A 145 -5.58 8.67 -8.21
CA PHE A 145 -6.24 9.38 -9.31
C PHE A 145 -5.45 9.23 -10.62
N ASN A 146 -4.21 9.70 -10.67
CA ASN A 146 -3.39 9.61 -11.90
C ASN A 146 -2.60 8.30 -11.98
N LEU A 147 -3.19 7.27 -12.58
CA LEU A 147 -2.53 5.98 -12.85
C LEU A 147 -2.72 5.58 -14.32
N SER A 148 -1.84 6.09 -15.18
CA SER A 148 -1.95 5.95 -16.63
C SER A 148 -2.01 4.50 -17.10
N VAL A 149 -1.27 3.59 -16.47
CA VAL A 149 -1.28 2.16 -16.84
C VAL A 149 -2.65 1.52 -16.66
N ARG A 150 -3.39 1.89 -15.60
CA ARG A 150 -4.78 1.46 -15.38
C ARG A 150 -5.68 2.10 -16.43
N ASP A 151 -5.56 3.41 -16.60
CA ASP A 151 -6.44 4.16 -17.50
C ASP A 151 -6.31 3.63 -18.94
N ASN A 152 -5.09 3.37 -19.41
CA ASN A 152 -4.81 2.76 -20.71
C ASN A 152 -5.37 1.33 -20.82
N CYS A 153 -5.26 0.51 -19.78
CA CYS A 153 -5.81 -0.84 -19.77
C CYS A 153 -7.35 -0.85 -19.87
N ILE A 154 -8.02 0.16 -19.30
CA ILE A 154 -9.47 0.29 -19.35
C ILE A 154 -9.91 1.05 -20.62
N GLY A 155 -9.04 1.87 -21.23
CA GLY A 155 -9.39 2.77 -22.33
C GLY A 155 -10.04 4.07 -21.85
N TRP A 156 -9.59 4.61 -20.73
CA TRP A 156 -10.09 5.86 -20.16
C TRP A 156 -9.33 7.10 -20.62
N SER A 157 -10.08 8.14 -20.97
CA SER A 157 -9.60 9.52 -20.99
C SER A 157 -9.56 10.14 -19.58
N GLY A 158 -9.12 11.40 -19.49
CA GLY A 158 -9.16 12.16 -18.24
C GLY A 158 -10.57 12.34 -17.68
N ASP A 159 -11.55 12.57 -18.56
CA ASP A 159 -12.96 12.78 -18.20
C ASP A 159 -13.61 11.47 -17.77
N ASP A 160 -13.30 10.39 -18.48
CA ASP A 160 -13.75 9.04 -18.14
C ASP A 160 -13.31 8.64 -16.74
N ARG A 161 -12.03 8.88 -16.44
CA ARG A 161 -11.48 8.67 -15.11
C ARG A 161 -12.24 9.51 -14.09
N ALA A 162 -12.39 10.82 -14.29
CA ALA A 162 -13.08 11.69 -13.34
C ALA A 162 -14.52 11.23 -13.04
N ALA A 163 -15.22 10.73 -14.07
CA ALA A 163 -16.59 10.24 -13.94
C ALA A 163 -16.66 8.84 -13.28
N ARG A 164 -15.78 7.91 -13.63
CA ARG A 164 -15.96 6.47 -13.36
C ARG A 164 -15.01 5.88 -12.32
N LEU A 165 -14.05 6.65 -11.79
CA LEU A 165 -13.15 6.21 -10.72
C LEU A 165 -13.89 5.79 -9.43
N VAL A 166 -15.11 6.29 -9.22
CA VAL A 166 -16.01 5.88 -8.14
C VAL A 166 -16.32 4.38 -8.15
N ASN A 167 -16.15 3.69 -9.28
CA ASN A 167 -16.41 2.25 -9.38
C ASN A 167 -15.17 1.39 -9.08
N LEU A 168 -14.08 1.99 -8.60
CA LEU A 168 -12.84 1.31 -8.25
C LEU A 168 -12.39 1.65 -6.83
N MET A 169 -11.61 0.73 -6.28
CA MET A 169 -10.76 0.93 -5.10
C MET A 169 -9.33 0.47 -5.40
N ASP A 170 -8.37 0.94 -4.62
CA ASP A 170 -7.02 0.39 -4.57
C ASP A 170 -6.83 -0.42 -3.28
N ALA A 171 -6.33 -1.65 -3.39
CA ALA A 171 -5.82 -2.40 -2.26
C ALA A 171 -4.46 -1.84 -1.85
N TYR A 172 -4.45 -1.06 -0.78
CA TYR A 172 -3.27 -0.35 -0.27
C TYR A 172 -2.63 -1.05 0.94
N VAL A 173 -3.35 -1.98 1.57
CA VAL A 173 -2.85 -2.95 2.56
C VAL A 173 -3.29 -4.32 2.09
N LEU A 174 -2.35 -5.26 2.03
CA LEU A 174 -2.63 -6.62 1.61
C LEU A 174 -1.48 -7.52 2.06
N GLY A 175 -1.73 -8.39 3.02
CA GLY A 175 -0.73 -9.37 3.42
C GLY A 175 -1.12 -10.21 4.62
N ALA A 176 -0.48 -11.38 4.71
CA ALA A 176 -0.57 -12.24 5.88
C ALA A 176 0.45 -11.81 6.95
N VAL A 177 0.14 -12.14 8.19
CA VAL A 177 1.08 -12.04 9.32
C VAL A 177 1.69 -13.42 9.60
N PRO A 178 2.85 -13.49 10.29
CA PRO A 178 3.38 -14.77 10.73
C PRO A 178 2.41 -15.55 11.63
N PRO A 179 2.38 -16.89 11.52
CA PRO A 179 3.15 -17.73 10.63
C PRO A 179 2.51 -17.91 9.24
N TYR A 180 1.27 -17.45 9.03
CA TYR A 180 0.51 -17.63 7.78
C TYR A 180 1.20 -17.05 6.54
N ASN A 181 2.02 -16.00 6.70
CA ASN A 181 2.83 -15.46 5.60
C ASN A 181 3.88 -16.47 5.07
N MET A 182 4.39 -17.36 5.91
CA MET A 182 5.32 -18.45 5.54
C MET A 182 4.59 -19.54 4.75
N LEU A 183 3.28 -19.68 4.99
CA LEU A 183 2.36 -20.61 4.33
C LEU A 183 1.71 -20.06 3.05
N LEU A 184 2.23 -18.95 2.48
CA LEU A 184 1.64 -18.26 1.32
C LEU A 184 0.24 -17.68 1.58
N GLY A 185 -0.16 -17.47 2.83
CA GLY A 185 -1.45 -16.86 3.20
C GLY A 185 -1.66 -15.47 2.58
N GLY A 186 -0.59 -14.75 2.24
CA GLY A 186 -0.70 -13.48 1.50
C GLY A 186 -1.35 -13.62 0.12
N LYS A 187 -1.24 -14.79 -0.53
CA LYS A 187 -1.92 -15.07 -1.80
C LYS A 187 -3.42 -15.30 -1.60
N MET A 188 -3.78 -16.05 -0.56
CA MET A 188 -5.17 -16.23 -0.16
C MET A 188 -5.82 -14.89 0.13
N ILE A 189 -5.20 -14.04 0.96
CA ILE A 189 -5.69 -12.69 1.28
C ILE A 189 -5.86 -11.84 0.01
N ALA A 190 -4.95 -11.95 -0.96
CA ALA A 190 -5.14 -11.27 -2.24
C ALA A 190 -6.41 -11.73 -2.97
N CYS A 191 -6.67 -13.05 -2.98
CA CYS A 191 -7.87 -13.60 -3.59
C CYS A 191 -9.17 -13.18 -2.88
N LEU A 192 -9.16 -13.07 -1.55
CA LEU A 192 -10.34 -12.69 -0.75
C LEU A 192 -10.92 -11.32 -1.13
N ILE A 193 -10.13 -10.42 -1.72
CA ILE A 193 -10.60 -9.11 -2.21
C ILE A 193 -11.72 -9.26 -3.25
N ARG A 194 -11.69 -10.34 -4.04
CA ARG A 194 -12.67 -10.63 -5.09
C ARG A 194 -13.81 -11.51 -4.55
N SER A 195 -14.14 -11.43 -3.27
CA SER A 195 -15.25 -12.19 -2.69
C SER A 195 -16.59 -11.48 -2.86
N THR A 196 -17.68 -12.25 -2.80
CA THR A 196 -19.03 -11.68 -2.70
C THR A 196 -19.21 -10.81 -1.46
N ASP A 197 -18.53 -11.15 -0.37
CA ASP A 197 -18.61 -10.48 0.93
C ASP A 197 -18.08 -9.05 0.83
N VAL A 198 -16.90 -8.88 0.23
CA VAL A 198 -16.30 -7.55 0.01
C VAL A 198 -17.13 -6.73 -0.97
N TYR A 199 -17.66 -7.35 -2.03
CA TYR A 199 -18.54 -6.66 -2.98
C TYR A 199 -19.81 -6.14 -2.30
N LYS A 200 -20.47 -6.97 -1.48
CA LYS A 200 -21.69 -6.60 -0.75
C LYS A 200 -21.43 -5.53 0.30
N ASP A 201 -20.32 -5.62 1.05
CA ASP A 201 -19.92 -4.61 2.04
C ASP A 201 -19.62 -3.25 1.38
N PHE A 202 -18.93 -3.24 0.24
CA PHE A 202 -18.77 -2.00 -0.53
C PHE A 202 -20.12 -1.43 -0.97
N GLN A 203 -21.02 -2.28 -1.48
CA GLN A 203 -22.31 -1.85 -2.00
C GLN A 203 -23.21 -1.28 -0.89
N SER A 204 -23.23 -1.89 0.30
CA SER A 204 -24.01 -1.40 1.44
C SER A 204 -23.52 -0.03 1.90
N HIS A 205 -22.20 0.18 1.94
CA HIS A 205 -21.61 1.40 2.48
C HIS A 205 -21.49 2.55 1.46
N TYR A 206 -21.26 2.23 0.17
CA TYR A 206 -21.02 3.24 -0.86
C TYR A 206 -22.02 3.23 -2.02
N GLY A 207 -22.86 2.20 -2.16
CA GLY A 207 -23.77 2.05 -3.31
C GLY A 207 -24.71 3.22 -3.53
N GLY A 208 -25.22 3.82 -2.46
CA GLY A 208 -26.08 5.03 -2.49
C GLY A 208 -25.36 6.35 -2.16
N SER A 209 -24.03 6.33 -2.00
CA SER A 209 -23.30 7.47 -1.45
C SER A 209 -23.26 8.67 -2.41
N ARG A 210 -23.40 9.88 -1.84
CA ARG A 210 -23.29 11.16 -2.54
C ARG A 210 -21.83 11.62 -2.50
N GLY A 211 -21.26 11.99 -3.64
CA GLY A 211 -19.88 12.48 -3.72
C GLY A 211 -19.71 13.79 -2.95
N ILE A 212 -18.72 13.86 -2.05
CA ILE A 212 -18.46 15.07 -1.24
C ILE A 212 -18.13 16.28 -2.12
N ILE A 213 -17.33 16.07 -3.18
CA ILE A 213 -16.89 17.15 -4.08
C ILE A 213 -17.98 17.51 -5.10
N SER A 214 -18.56 16.51 -5.76
CA SER A 214 -19.50 16.76 -6.86
C SER A 214 -20.94 16.98 -6.38
N GLY A 215 -21.29 16.60 -5.15
CA GLY A 215 -22.67 16.67 -4.66
C GLY A 215 -23.65 15.77 -5.43
N GLU A 216 -23.18 14.73 -6.13
CA GLU A 216 -24.02 13.85 -6.95
C GLU A 216 -24.12 12.45 -6.33
N GLN A 217 -25.29 11.80 -6.44
CA GLN A 217 -25.39 10.36 -6.20
C GLN A 217 -24.77 9.62 -7.38
N LYS A 218 -23.64 8.96 -7.13
CA LYS A 218 -22.85 8.32 -8.20
C LYS A 218 -23.15 6.84 -8.41
N GLY A 219 -24.03 6.23 -7.61
CA GLY A 219 -24.41 4.82 -7.74
C GLY A 219 -23.18 3.89 -7.78
N ALA A 220 -22.29 4.03 -6.80
CA ALA A 220 -20.97 3.40 -6.82
C ALA A 220 -21.09 1.87 -6.85
N ARG A 221 -20.40 1.21 -7.78
CA ARG A 221 -20.37 -0.26 -7.89
C ARG A 221 -18.92 -0.70 -7.91
N LEU A 222 -18.53 -1.64 -7.06
CA LEU A 222 -17.15 -2.13 -7.03
C LEU A 222 -16.90 -3.03 -8.24
N LEU A 223 -16.46 -2.44 -9.35
CA LEU A 223 -16.20 -3.14 -10.60
C LEU A 223 -14.78 -3.70 -10.66
N ALA A 224 -13.83 -3.00 -10.04
CA ALA A 224 -12.46 -3.46 -9.96
C ALA A 224 -11.74 -2.97 -8.71
N VAL A 225 -10.78 -3.77 -8.26
CA VAL A 225 -9.77 -3.36 -7.28
C VAL A 225 -8.41 -3.38 -7.95
N THR A 226 -7.67 -2.28 -7.89
CA THR A 226 -6.28 -2.26 -8.36
C THR A 226 -5.32 -2.39 -7.19
N THR A 227 -4.10 -2.84 -7.44
CA THR A 227 -3.02 -2.79 -6.45
C THR A 227 -1.70 -2.61 -7.15
N SER A 228 -0.71 -2.10 -6.42
CA SER A 228 0.65 -1.98 -6.92
C SER A 228 1.59 -2.72 -5.99
N SER A 229 2.61 -3.35 -6.55
CA SER A 229 3.67 -3.96 -5.75
C SER A 229 4.40 -2.89 -4.92
N SER A 230 4.74 -3.21 -3.67
CA SER A 230 5.49 -2.27 -2.81
C SER A 230 6.95 -2.10 -3.24
N MET A 231 7.54 -3.13 -3.86
CA MET A 231 8.97 -3.22 -4.21
C MET A 231 9.23 -3.64 -5.67
N GLY A 232 8.44 -3.14 -6.63
CA GLY A 232 8.67 -3.37 -8.06
C GLY A 232 7.94 -4.58 -8.64
N ARG A 233 8.45 -5.81 -8.49
CA ARG A 233 7.72 -7.05 -8.84
C ARG A 233 7.32 -7.81 -7.58
N SER A 234 6.06 -8.21 -7.44
CA SER A 234 5.56 -8.93 -6.27
C SER A 234 5.28 -10.39 -6.58
N SER A 235 5.88 -11.31 -5.81
CA SER A 235 5.58 -12.73 -5.92
C SER A 235 4.19 -13.09 -5.40
N ILE A 236 3.59 -12.23 -4.57
CA ILE A 236 2.22 -12.42 -4.04
C ILE A 236 1.22 -12.43 -5.20
N TYR A 237 1.34 -11.48 -6.14
CA TYR A 237 0.38 -11.33 -7.24
C TYR A 237 0.68 -12.24 -8.43
N ASN A 238 1.81 -12.94 -8.41
CA ASN A 238 2.17 -13.89 -9.46
C ASN A 238 1.36 -15.18 -9.35
N ARG A 239 0.74 -15.57 -10.47
CA ARG A 239 -0.04 -16.81 -10.62
C ARG A 239 -1.17 -16.92 -9.59
N LEU A 240 -1.83 -15.81 -9.25
CA LEU A 240 -3.05 -15.77 -8.44
C LEU A 240 -4.24 -16.30 -9.24
N LYS A 241 -4.26 -17.61 -9.41
CA LYS A 241 -5.29 -18.35 -10.13
C LYS A 241 -5.85 -19.42 -9.22
N LEU A 242 -7.15 -19.42 -8.93
CA LEU A 242 -7.86 -20.49 -8.23
C LEU A 242 -8.92 -21.03 -9.17
N ASP A 243 -9.02 -22.35 -9.29
CA ASP A 243 -9.97 -23.04 -10.16
C ASP A 243 -10.18 -22.38 -11.55
N GLY A 244 -9.11 -22.26 -12.34
CA GLY A 244 -9.26 -21.65 -13.68
C GLY A 244 -9.38 -20.12 -13.71
N VAL A 245 -9.72 -19.46 -12.59
CA VAL A 245 -10.01 -18.01 -12.52
C VAL A 245 -8.81 -17.21 -12.01
N ALA A 246 -8.40 -16.19 -12.77
CA ALA A 246 -7.37 -15.25 -12.33
C ALA A 246 -7.96 -14.16 -11.42
N TYR A 247 -7.42 -14.01 -10.21
CA TYR A 247 -7.89 -13.04 -9.22
C TYR A 247 -7.24 -11.68 -9.37
N PHE A 248 -5.98 -11.64 -9.82
CA PHE A 248 -5.28 -10.42 -10.22
C PHE A 248 -4.54 -10.68 -11.52
N ARG A 249 -4.65 -9.74 -12.46
CA ARG A 249 -3.86 -9.71 -13.70
C ARG A 249 -2.96 -8.49 -13.72
N SER A 250 -1.73 -8.66 -14.17
CA SER A 250 -0.81 -7.53 -14.38
C SER A 250 -1.32 -6.68 -15.54
N VAL A 251 -1.30 -5.36 -15.37
CA VAL A 251 -1.68 -4.38 -16.41
C VAL A 251 -0.50 -3.54 -16.88
N GLY A 252 0.69 -3.75 -16.30
CA GLY A 252 1.93 -3.07 -16.64
C GLY A 252 2.59 -2.41 -15.44
N PHE A 253 3.44 -1.42 -15.69
CA PHE A 253 4.26 -0.75 -14.67
C PHE A 253 3.92 0.73 -14.53
N SER A 254 3.99 1.24 -13.30
CA SER A 254 3.85 2.67 -13.02
C SER A 254 5.06 3.46 -13.52
N GLY A 255 4.89 4.77 -13.72
CA GLY A 255 5.97 5.66 -14.19
C GLY A 255 7.07 5.97 -13.17
N GLY A 256 6.97 5.45 -11.94
CA GLY A 256 7.97 5.65 -10.88
C GLY A 256 8.01 7.08 -10.32
N TRP A 257 6.83 7.66 -10.09
CA TRP A 257 6.66 9.00 -9.50
C TRP A 257 6.20 8.93 -8.04
N GLY A 258 6.78 9.78 -7.20
CA GLY A 258 6.44 9.83 -5.78
C GLY A 258 7.40 10.68 -4.95
N HIS A 259 7.10 10.78 -3.65
CA HIS A 259 7.80 11.66 -2.70
C HIS A 259 8.47 10.93 -1.54
N PHE A 260 8.43 9.59 -1.49
CA PHE A 260 8.91 8.84 -0.30
C PHE A 260 10.40 9.02 -0.03
N HIS A 261 11.19 9.37 -1.05
CA HIS A 261 12.62 9.65 -0.91
C HIS A 261 12.88 11.05 -0.30
N VAL A 262 11.85 11.87 -0.05
CA VAL A 262 11.97 13.16 0.63
C VAL A 262 11.40 13.05 2.05
N PRO A 263 12.25 13.07 3.10
CA PRO A 263 11.82 12.91 4.48
C PRO A 263 11.00 14.13 4.95
N ASP A 264 10.16 13.93 5.97
CA ASP A 264 9.26 14.97 6.48
C ASP A 264 9.98 16.23 6.94
N SER A 265 11.17 16.09 7.54
CA SER A 265 11.97 17.25 7.96
C SER A 265 12.45 18.10 6.78
N LEU A 266 12.86 17.45 5.67
CA LEU A 266 13.28 18.18 4.47
C LEU A 266 12.08 18.78 3.73
N PHE A 267 10.94 18.09 3.76
CA PHE A 267 9.70 18.63 3.24
C PHE A 267 9.21 19.84 4.04
N ALA A 268 9.33 19.83 5.37
CA ALA A 268 9.00 20.96 6.22
C ALA A 268 9.86 22.19 5.88
N ASP A 269 11.18 22.03 5.77
CA ASP A 269 12.07 23.12 5.35
C ASP A 269 11.67 23.70 3.99
N MET A 270 11.29 22.84 3.03
CA MET A 270 10.85 23.26 1.69
C MET A 270 9.53 24.04 1.74
N ARG A 271 8.60 23.68 2.64
CA ARG A 271 7.35 24.43 2.83
C ARG A 271 7.64 25.82 3.38
N GLU A 272 8.49 25.92 4.39
CA GLU A 272 8.86 27.21 4.96
C GLU A 272 9.59 28.10 3.94
N TYR A 273 10.52 27.53 3.17
CA TYR A 273 11.18 28.25 2.08
C TYR A 273 10.19 28.80 1.04
N LEU A 274 9.18 28.01 0.68
CA LEU A 274 8.12 28.46 -0.24
C LEU A 274 7.27 29.59 0.38
N ARG A 275 6.92 29.48 1.66
CA ARG A 275 6.18 30.55 2.37
C ARG A 275 6.95 31.86 2.40
N ASP A 276 8.26 31.81 2.69
CA ASP A 276 9.13 32.99 2.67
C ASP A 276 9.17 33.65 1.28
N SER A 277 9.02 32.86 0.22
CA SER A 277 8.96 33.35 -1.17
C SER A 277 7.58 33.86 -1.59
N GLY A 278 6.58 33.83 -0.70
CA GLY A 278 5.20 34.25 -0.98
C GLY A 278 4.33 33.19 -1.68
N ASP A 279 4.78 31.95 -1.79
CA ASP A 279 4.00 30.85 -2.38
C ASP A 279 3.02 30.27 -1.34
N THR A 280 1.73 30.31 -1.67
CA THR A 280 0.62 29.80 -0.83
C THR A 280 0.28 28.33 -1.10
N SER A 281 0.86 27.72 -2.14
CA SER A 281 0.67 26.30 -2.45
C SER A 281 1.00 25.32 -1.33
N PRO A 282 1.94 25.58 -0.38
CA PRO A 282 2.15 24.75 0.80
C PRO A 282 0.93 24.63 1.73
N ASP A 283 -0.05 25.54 1.61
CA ASP A 283 -1.20 25.61 2.50
C ASP A 283 -2.50 25.12 1.82
N LEU A 284 -2.46 24.79 0.52
CA LEU A 284 -3.55 24.16 -0.22
C LEU A 284 -3.56 22.62 -0.06
N HIS A 285 -3.92 22.14 1.13
CA HIS A 285 -3.89 20.72 1.51
C HIS A 285 -5.25 20.13 1.92
N ALA A 286 -6.35 20.90 1.79
CA ALA A 286 -7.68 20.42 2.11
C ALA A 286 -8.22 19.44 1.06
N PHE A 287 -9.16 18.60 1.46
CA PHE A 287 -9.83 17.66 0.57
C PHE A 287 -10.52 18.40 -0.59
N GLY A 288 -10.31 17.95 -1.82
CA GLY A 288 -10.85 18.58 -3.03
C GLY A 288 -9.96 19.64 -3.69
N GLN A 289 -8.83 20.05 -3.07
CA GLN A 289 -7.93 21.07 -3.63
C GLN A 289 -6.91 20.52 -4.66
N GLY A 290 -7.30 19.48 -5.41
CA GLY A 290 -6.49 18.88 -6.47
C GLY A 290 -5.61 17.70 -6.04
N PRO A 291 -4.72 17.23 -6.94
CA PRO A 291 -3.93 16.02 -6.73
C PRO A 291 -2.92 16.18 -5.59
N ASN A 292 -2.32 15.05 -5.15
CA ASN A 292 -1.39 14.93 -4.01
C ASN A 292 -0.60 16.23 -3.73
N TRP A 293 -1.04 16.95 -2.69
CA TRP A 293 -0.53 18.29 -2.34
C TRP A 293 0.97 18.26 -2.08
N ARG A 294 1.47 17.21 -1.44
CA ARG A 294 2.90 17.04 -1.15
C ARG A 294 3.73 16.97 -2.42
N ILE A 295 3.26 16.27 -3.46
CA ILE A 295 3.91 16.26 -4.79
C ILE A 295 3.90 17.66 -5.42
N ARG A 296 2.77 18.39 -5.33
CA ARG A 296 2.65 19.75 -5.87
C ARG A 296 3.63 20.70 -5.19
N THR A 297 3.62 20.75 -3.85
CA THR A 297 4.51 21.57 -3.04
C THR A 297 5.98 21.24 -3.30
N LEU A 298 6.35 19.97 -3.38
CA LEU A 298 7.72 19.57 -3.72
C LEU A 298 8.11 20.05 -5.12
N ARG A 299 7.23 19.93 -6.11
CA ARG A 299 7.51 20.41 -7.47
C ARG A 299 7.75 21.92 -7.49
N SER A 300 6.93 22.69 -6.78
CA SER A 300 7.12 24.14 -6.62
C SER A 300 8.47 24.45 -5.96
N ALA A 301 8.78 23.78 -4.84
CA ALA A 301 10.02 23.99 -4.10
C ALA A 301 11.26 23.66 -4.95
N LEU A 302 11.26 22.54 -5.66
CA LEU A 302 12.37 22.13 -6.53
C LEU A 302 12.60 23.11 -7.68
N LYS A 303 11.51 23.63 -8.27
CA LYS A 303 11.58 24.66 -9.31
C LYS A 303 12.18 25.96 -8.75
N ALA A 304 11.70 26.43 -7.61
CA ALA A 304 12.22 27.63 -6.94
C ALA A 304 13.70 27.50 -6.56
N LEU A 305 14.10 26.31 -6.08
CA LEU A 305 15.50 25.97 -5.81
C LEU A 305 16.34 25.73 -7.08
N GLY A 306 15.80 25.91 -8.28
CA GLY A 306 16.55 25.77 -9.54
C GLY A 306 17.07 24.36 -9.83
N PHE A 307 16.47 23.32 -9.25
CA PHE A 307 16.78 21.94 -9.63
C PHE A 307 16.20 21.65 -11.02
N LYS A 308 17.07 21.21 -11.94
CA LYS A 308 16.67 20.74 -13.27
C LYS A 308 16.28 19.26 -13.18
N GLY A 309 15.18 18.89 -13.82
CA GLY A 309 14.66 17.52 -13.86
C GLY A 309 13.57 17.23 -12.82
N ASP A 310 12.85 16.14 -13.05
CA ASP A 310 11.78 15.68 -12.17
C ASP A 310 12.32 14.77 -11.08
N LEU A 311 12.85 15.34 -9.99
CA LEU A 311 13.34 14.57 -8.84
C LEU A 311 12.26 13.69 -8.19
N LEU A 312 10.99 14.03 -8.42
CA LEU A 312 9.85 13.22 -8.03
C LEU A 312 9.76 11.90 -8.81
N LYS A 313 10.45 11.79 -9.96
CA LYS A 313 10.60 10.55 -10.71
C LYS A 313 11.77 9.74 -10.14
N HIS A 314 11.50 9.03 -9.05
CA HIS A 314 12.46 8.19 -8.35
C HIS A 314 12.82 6.89 -9.09
N GLY A 315 12.19 6.59 -10.23
CA GLY A 315 12.55 5.45 -11.10
C GLY A 315 12.07 4.07 -10.62
N ILE A 316 11.64 3.95 -9.36
CA ILE A 316 11.00 2.72 -8.84
C ILE A 316 9.64 2.51 -9.51
N GLN A 317 9.63 1.78 -10.62
CA GLN A 317 8.43 1.35 -11.32
C GLN A 317 7.78 0.20 -10.56
N ARG A 318 6.49 0.34 -10.24
CA ARG A 318 5.71 -0.68 -9.55
C ARG A 318 4.80 -1.37 -10.54
N GLU A 319 4.87 -2.69 -10.61
CA GLU A 319 3.90 -3.48 -11.33
C GLU A 319 2.51 -3.26 -10.73
N VAL A 320 1.55 -2.97 -11.60
CA VAL A 320 0.15 -2.71 -11.27
C VAL A 320 -0.68 -3.89 -11.69
N PHE A 321 -1.59 -4.30 -10.82
CA PHE A 321 -2.52 -5.39 -11.04
C PHE A 321 -3.95 -4.91 -10.91
N ILE A 322 -4.87 -5.58 -11.61
CA ILE A 322 -6.30 -5.34 -11.52
C ILE A 322 -7.04 -6.65 -11.22
N SER A 323 -7.97 -6.59 -10.28
CA SER A 323 -8.96 -7.62 -9.99
C SER A 323 -10.32 -7.12 -10.47
N LEU A 324 -11.03 -7.93 -11.28
CA LEU A 324 -12.37 -7.59 -11.76
C LEU A 324 -13.41 -8.34 -10.93
N LEU A 325 -14.39 -7.60 -10.40
CA LEU A 325 -15.42 -8.15 -9.51
C LEU A 325 -16.74 -8.46 -10.24
N ALA A 326 -16.79 -8.31 -11.56
CA ALA A 326 -17.91 -8.75 -12.38
C ALA A 326 -17.40 -9.22 -13.74
N ASP A 327 -18.09 -10.19 -14.35
CA ASP A 327 -17.71 -10.76 -15.65
C ASP A 327 -17.73 -9.69 -16.75
N ASN A 328 -18.68 -8.76 -16.66
CA ASN A 328 -18.83 -7.63 -17.56
C ASN A 328 -18.19 -6.33 -17.03
N ALA A 329 -17.36 -6.39 -15.99
CA ALA A 329 -16.77 -5.20 -15.34
C ALA A 329 -16.01 -4.31 -16.32
N THR A 330 -15.19 -4.89 -17.19
CA THR A 330 -14.41 -4.11 -18.19
C THR A 330 -15.34 -3.31 -19.09
N ARG A 331 -16.41 -3.93 -19.63
CA ARG A 331 -17.39 -3.24 -20.48
C ARG A 331 -18.06 -2.07 -19.75
N ILE A 332 -18.48 -2.28 -18.50
CA ILE A 332 -19.12 -1.22 -17.70
C ILE A 332 -18.12 -0.11 -17.40
N LEU A 333 -16.87 -0.44 -17.08
CA LEU A 333 -15.81 0.55 -16.86
C LEU A 333 -15.54 1.38 -18.12
N CYS A 334 -15.44 0.76 -19.29
CA CYS A 334 -15.24 1.46 -20.56
C CYS A 334 -16.43 2.37 -20.89
N THR A 335 -17.66 1.85 -20.84
CA THR A 335 -18.85 2.52 -21.40
C THR A 335 -19.68 3.32 -20.41
N GLY A 336 -19.51 3.09 -19.11
CA GLY A 336 -20.39 3.58 -18.04
C GLY A 336 -21.77 2.91 -17.98
N LYS A 337 -22.08 1.97 -18.88
CA LYS A 337 -23.42 1.39 -19.05
C LYS A 337 -23.48 -0.09 -18.64
N GLY A 338 -24.64 -0.51 -18.13
CA GLY A 338 -24.95 -1.90 -17.75
C GLY A 338 -25.03 -2.14 -16.25
N ARG A 339 -25.35 -3.38 -15.84
CA ARG A 339 -25.38 -3.84 -14.44
C ARG A 339 -24.30 -4.91 -14.21
N PRO A 340 -23.58 -4.90 -13.07
CA PRO A 340 -22.52 -5.87 -12.79
C PRO A 340 -23.08 -7.30 -12.77
N ASP A 341 -22.44 -8.21 -13.51
CA ASP A 341 -22.70 -9.66 -13.42
C ASP A 341 -21.72 -10.29 -12.44
N ILE A 342 -22.22 -10.57 -11.22
CA ILE A 342 -21.43 -11.07 -10.08
C ILE A 342 -21.64 -12.57 -9.82
N LYS A 343 -22.32 -13.31 -10.70
CA LYS A 343 -22.69 -14.72 -10.47
C LYS A 343 -21.50 -15.65 -10.23
N ARG A 344 -20.32 -15.29 -10.75
CA ARG A 344 -19.06 -16.03 -10.60
C ARG A 344 -18.16 -15.49 -9.48
N LEU A 345 -18.66 -14.62 -8.63
CA LEU A 345 -17.97 -14.30 -7.39
C LEU A 345 -18.20 -15.44 -6.40
N LEU A 346 -17.13 -15.84 -5.74
CA LEU A 346 -17.16 -16.82 -4.67
C LEU A 346 -17.21 -16.08 -3.32
N SER A 347 -17.75 -16.75 -2.31
CA SER A 347 -17.68 -16.32 -0.91
C SER A 347 -16.25 -16.38 -0.37
N VAL A 348 -16.03 -15.73 0.77
CA VAL A 348 -14.77 -15.83 1.52
C VAL A 348 -14.40 -17.27 1.83
N ASP A 349 -15.37 -18.09 2.23
CA ASP A 349 -15.18 -19.50 2.60
C ASP A 349 -14.72 -20.34 1.40
N GLU A 350 -15.43 -20.25 0.27
CA GLU A 350 -15.07 -20.94 -0.98
C GLU A 350 -13.67 -20.54 -1.49
N ILE A 351 -13.33 -19.25 -1.43
CA ILE A 351 -12.00 -18.76 -1.81
C ILE A 351 -10.93 -19.29 -0.84
N GLY A 352 -11.24 -19.31 0.45
CA GLY A 352 -10.39 -19.85 1.51
C GLY A 352 -10.03 -21.31 1.23
N ALA A 353 -11.04 -22.16 1.03
CA ALA A 353 -10.87 -23.58 0.74
C ALA A 353 -9.97 -23.81 -0.49
N LEU A 354 -10.25 -23.14 -1.62
CA LEU A 354 -9.44 -23.25 -2.83
C LEU A 354 -7.99 -22.81 -2.62
N ALA A 355 -7.76 -21.76 -1.83
CA ALA A 355 -6.43 -21.25 -1.55
C ALA A 355 -5.65 -22.16 -0.59
N ILE A 356 -6.35 -22.77 0.38
CA ILE A 356 -5.77 -23.74 1.32
C ILE A 356 -5.27 -24.96 0.56
N GLU A 357 -6.12 -25.57 -0.25
CA GLU A 357 -5.79 -26.74 -1.07
C GLU A 357 -4.61 -26.43 -2.02
N ARG A 358 -4.69 -25.32 -2.74
CA ARG A 358 -3.71 -24.98 -3.77
C ARG A 358 -2.35 -24.57 -3.21
N TRP A 359 -2.32 -23.83 -2.11
CA TRP A 359 -1.11 -23.16 -1.63
C TRP A 359 -0.72 -23.55 -0.21
N ILE A 360 -1.61 -23.37 0.77
CA ILE A 360 -1.23 -23.47 2.18
C ILE A 360 -0.90 -24.91 2.57
N GLY A 361 -1.77 -25.88 2.24
CA GLY A 361 -1.55 -27.28 2.59
C GLY A 361 -0.24 -27.84 2.01
N ARG A 362 -0.02 -27.66 0.70
CA ARG A 362 1.23 -28.08 0.04
C ARG A 362 2.46 -27.34 0.60
N ARG A 363 2.33 -26.04 0.91
CA ARG A 363 3.43 -25.27 1.48
C ARG A 363 3.80 -25.79 2.87
N ALA A 364 2.83 -26.06 3.73
CA ALA A 364 3.09 -26.58 5.06
C ALA A 364 3.88 -27.89 5.05
N VAL A 365 3.51 -28.83 4.17
CA VAL A 365 4.22 -30.13 4.03
C VAL A 365 5.63 -29.94 3.48
N THR A 366 5.81 -29.09 2.49
CA THR A 366 7.11 -28.92 1.82
C THR A 366 8.07 -27.97 2.56
N ARG A 367 7.54 -27.13 3.45
CA ARG A 367 8.21 -26.01 4.11
C ARG A 367 7.66 -25.83 5.53
N PRO A 368 8.05 -26.71 6.48
CA PRO A 368 7.53 -26.72 7.84
C PRO A 368 8.16 -25.65 8.74
N GLU A 369 8.99 -24.73 8.21
CA GLU A 369 9.70 -23.72 9.02
C GLU A 369 8.73 -22.81 9.80
N TYR A 370 7.46 -22.74 9.37
CA TYR A 370 6.41 -22.02 10.07
C TYR A 370 6.17 -22.53 11.50
N LEU A 371 6.43 -23.82 11.78
CA LEU A 371 6.29 -24.42 13.12
C LEU A 371 7.24 -23.82 14.14
N ALA A 372 8.40 -23.31 13.71
CA ALA A 372 9.39 -22.69 14.58
C ALA A 372 9.04 -21.24 14.98
N TRP A 373 8.00 -20.65 14.37
CA TRP A 373 7.55 -19.30 14.72
C TRP A 373 6.84 -19.29 16.08
N ASN A 374 7.23 -18.36 16.95
CA ASN A 374 6.56 -18.12 18.22
C ASN A 374 6.04 -16.68 18.28
N SER A 375 4.77 -16.48 18.66
CA SER A 375 4.17 -15.15 18.75
C SER A 375 4.87 -14.23 19.77
N ALA A 376 5.62 -14.77 20.73
CA ALA A 376 6.53 -14.03 21.61
C ALA A 376 7.61 -13.23 20.86
N GLN A 377 7.91 -13.58 19.60
CA GLN A 377 8.88 -12.90 18.75
C GLN A 377 8.27 -11.70 18.02
N LEU A 378 6.96 -11.45 18.16
CA LEU A 378 6.27 -10.30 17.55
C LEU A 378 6.86 -8.93 17.93
N PRO A 379 7.20 -8.64 19.20
CA PRO A 379 7.83 -7.37 19.57
C PRO A 379 9.16 -7.15 18.85
N GLU A 380 9.97 -8.21 18.74
CA GLU A 380 11.24 -8.19 18.01
C GLU A 380 10.99 -7.96 16.52
N LEU A 381 10.04 -8.67 15.89
CA LEU A 381 9.68 -8.46 14.49
C LEU A 381 9.27 -7.00 14.18
N ILE A 382 8.54 -6.37 15.10
CA ILE A 382 8.14 -4.97 14.98
C ILE A 382 9.36 -4.05 15.13
N ASN A 383 10.23 -4.30 16.10
CA ASN A 383 11.37 -3.41 16.37
C ASN A 383 12.56 -3.62 15.44
N ALA A 384 12.71 -4.82 14.87
CA ALA A 384 13.86 -5.22 14.09
C ALA A 384 13.99 -4.40 12.79
N SER A 385 15.24 -4.03 12.50
CA SER A 385 15.62 -3.56 11.17
C SER A 385 15.34 -4.66 10.14
N TYR A 386 15.16 -4.29 8.87
CA TYR A 386 14.93 -5.30 7.82
C TYR A 386 16.05 -6.34 7.73
N ARG A 387 17.31 -5.93 7.92
CA ARG A 387 18.48 -6.83 7.89
C ARG A 387 18.44 -7.87 9.01
N GLN A 388 18.06 -7.46 10.22
CA GLN A 388 17.88 -8.39 11.35
C GLN A 388 16.78 -9.41 11.06
N ARG A 389 15.62 -8.95 10.56
CA ARG A 389 14.51 -9.87 10.19
C ARG A 389 14.93 -10.96 9.20
N GLN A 390 15.77 -10.63 8.21
CA GLN A 390 16.23 -11.62 7.23
C GLN A 390 17.25 -12.59 7.83
N ALA A 391 18.15 -12.10 8.69
CA ALA A 391 19.11 -12.95 9.41
C ALA A 391 18.37 -13.94 10.32
N ASP A 392 17.36 -13.48 11.06
CA ASP A 392 16.56 -14.33 11.95
C ASP A 392 15.75 -15.36 11.16
N ILE A 393 15.21 -14.99 10.00
CA ILE A 393 14.51 -15.92 9.10
C ILE A 393 15.47 -16.96 8.51
N ASN A 394 16.69 -16.55 8.11
CA ASN A 394 17.66 -17.44 7.50
C ASN A 394 18.33 -18.37 8.52
N ILE A 395 18.61 -17.89 9.73
CA ILE A 395 19.16 -18.69 10.84
C ILE A 395 18.14 -19.72 11.32
N ARG A 396 16.84 -19.42 11.25
CA ARG A 396 15.77 -20.36 11.61
C ARG A 396 15.38 -21.32 10.47
N ALA A 397 15.89 -21.09 9.26
CA ALA A 397 15.64 -21.93 8.08
C ALA A 397 16.84 -22.83 7.71
N ALA A 398 17.98 -22.62 8.35
CA ALA A 398 19.14 -23.51 8.36
C ALA A 398 19.07 -24.38 9.62
#